data_AF-M5K282-F1
#
_entry.id   AF-M5K282-F1
#
_cell.length_a   1.000
_cell.length_b   1.000
_cell.length_c   1.000
_cell.angle_alpha   90.00
_cell.angle_beta   90.00
_cell.angle_gamma   90.00
#
_symmetry.space_group_name_H-M   'P 1'
#
loop_
_entity.id
_entity.type
_entity.pdbx_description
1 polymer ?
#
loop_
_entity_poly.entity_id
_entity_poly.type
_entity_poly.pdbx_seq_one_letter_code
_entity_poly.pdbx_strand_id
1 'polypeptide(L)'
;MKGILTAIAVFGFCTAAQASDVKSSQLANRLGSVLASEEACGLTYDQGAIEKFISANVAADDMSFPSMLDVMTNGNRVSLERMSPSQKTAHCTQVRRVAKSYKFVN
;
A
#
# COMPACT_ATOMS: atom_id res chain seq x y z
N MET A 1 30.94 -13.89 52.46
CA MET A 1 29.65 -13.23 52.22
C MET A 1 29.78 -12.48 50.91
N LYS A 2 29.05 -12.90 49.86
CA LYS A 2 27.91 -12.14 49.28
C LYS A 2 28.32 -10.69 48.93
N GLY A 3 28.34 -10.24 47.68
CA GLY A 3 27.31 -10.47 46.68
C GLY A 3 27.77 -10.27 45.24
N ILE A 4 27.32 -11.21 44.41
CA ILE A 4 26.93 -11.00 43.02
C ILE A 4 25.81 -9.95 43.03
N LEU A 5 25.79 -9.00 42.09
CA LEU A 5 24.56 -8.46 41.50
C LEU A 5 24.89 -7.69 40.22
N THR A 6 24.86 -8.45 39.13
CA THR A 6 24.66 -8.00 37.75
C THR A 6 23.30 -7.33 37.63
N ALA A 7 23.24 -6.14 37.02
CA ALA A 7 22.01 -5.61 36.45
C ALA A 7 22.36 -4.76 35.22
N ILE A 8 22.53 -5.44 34.08
CA ILE A 8 22.49 -4.81 32.76
C ILE A 8 21.05 -4.34 32.57
N ALA A 9 20.85 -3.03 32.64
CA ALA A 9 19.56 -2.40 32.42
C ALA A 9 19.08 -2.71 31.00
N VAL A 10 17.84 -3.19 30.94
CA VAL A 10 17.10 -3.62 29.76
C VAL A 10 17.00 -2.48 28.74
N PHE A 11 17.77 -2.57 27.64
CA PHE A 11 17.44 -1.90 26.39
C PHE A 11 16.32 -2.69 25.73
N GLY A 12 15.07 -2.25 25.87
CA GLY A 12 13.95 -3.08 25.42
C GLY A 12 12.60 -2.39 25.30
N PHE A 13 12.54 -1.13 24.86
CA PHE A 13 11.27 -0.51 24.49
C PHE A 13 11.50 0.51 23.37
N CYS A 14 11.19 0.14 22.11
CA CYS A 14 10.76 1.04 21.01
C CYS A 14 10.72 0.38 19.60
N THR A 15 10.49 -0.93 19.46
CA THR A 15 10.44 -1.59 18.13
C THR A 15 9.06 -1.65 17.45
N ALA A 16 7.99 -1.17 18.09
CA ALA A 16 6.62 -1.32 17.54
C ALA A 16 6.24 -0.27 16.48
N ALA A 17 6.66 0.99 16.64
CA ALA A 17 6.23 2.09 15.75
C ALA A 17 6.77 1.97 14.32
N GLN A 18 7.99 1.43 14.15
CA GLN A 18 8.64 1.30 12.83
C GLN A 18 7.97 0.23 11.95
N ALA A 19 7.31 -0.77 12.54
CA ALA A 19 6.76 -1.90 11.80
C ALA A 19 5.39 -1.59 11.16
N SER A 20 4.58 -0.73 11.79
CA SER A 20 3.30 -0.25 11.25
C SER A 20 3.51 0.66 10.03
N ASP A 21 4.47 1.57 10.10
CA ASP A 21 4.74 2.54 9.04
C ASP A 21 5.20 1.86 7.74
N VAL A 22 6.11 0.88 7.85
CA VAL A 22 6.59 0.11 6.68
C VAL A 22 5.45 -0.62 5.98
N LYS A 23 4.50 -1.18 6.74
CA LYS A 23 3.33 -1.86 6.16
C LYS A 23 2.39 -0.88 5.47
N SER A 24 2.15 0.28 6.08
CA SER A 24 1.31 1.35 5.51
C SER A 24 1.91 1.87 4.20
N SER A 25 3.21 2.18 4.17
CA SER A 25 3.89 2.63 2.95
C SER A 25 3.87 1.58 1.83
N GLN A 26 4.08 0.30 2.16
CA GLN A 26 4.00 -0.78 1.17
C GLN A 26 2.59 -0.94 0.61
N LEU A 27 1.57 -0.83 1.46
CA LEU A 27 0.17 -0.87 1.03
C LEU A 27 -0.15 0.31 0.11
N ALA A 28 0.23 1.53 0.49
CA ALA A 28 0.02 2.73 -0.31
C ALA A 28 0.71 2.63 -1.68
N ASN A 29 1.94 2.10 -1.73
CA ASN A 29 2.66 1.90 -2.99
C ASN A 29 1.93 0.92 -3.92
N ARG A 30 1.53 -0.24 -3.39
CA ARG A 30 0.85 -1.29 -4.17
C ARG A 30 -0.54 -0.86 -4.61
N LEU A 31 -1.33 -0.29 -3.69
CA LEU A 31 -2.67 0.20 -3.98
C LEU A 31 -2.62 1.37 -4.95
N GLY A 32 -1.68 2.30 -4.78
CA GLY A 32 -1.50 3.44 -5.70
C GLY A 32 -1.21 3.00 -7.13
N SER A 33 -0.45 1.92 -7.34
CA SER A 33 -0.24 1.34 -8.67
C SER A 33 -1.54 0.80 -9.28
N VAL A 34 -2.38 0.14 -8.49
CA VAL A 34 -3.70 -0.36 -8.94
C VAL A 34 -4.62 0.82 -9.28
N LEU A 35 -4.77 1.79 -8.38
CA LEU A 35 -5.66 2.94 -8.59
C LEU A 35 -5.23 3.79 -9.79
N ALA A 36 -3.93 4.07 -9.95
CA ALA A 36 -3.40 4.85 -11.07
C ALA A 36 -3.66 4.21 -12.44
N SER A 37 -3.98 2.91 -12.46
CA SER A 37 -4.20 2.14 -13.68
C SER A 37 -5.62 2.24 -14.21
N GLU A 38 -6.55 2.87 -13.49
CA GLU A 38 -7.98 2.89 -13.85
C GLU A 38 -8.20 3.33 -15.30
N GLU A 39 -7.81 4.57 -15.61
CA GLU A 39 -7.95 5.14 -16.94
C GLU A 39 -7.04 4.45 -17.96
N ALA A 40 -5.74 4.30 -17.64
CA ALA A 40 -4.74 3.77 -18.55
C ALA A 40 -5.00 2.32 -18.99
N CYS A 41 -5.75 1.55 -18.19
CA CYS A 41 -6.12 0.16 -18.46
C CYS A 41 -7.60 -0.03 -18.81
N GLY A 42 -8.38 1.05 -18.92
CA GLY A 42 -9.81 1.00 -19.24
C GLY A 42 -10.63 0.23 -18.22
N LEU A 43 -10.29 0.39 -16.94
CA LEU A 43 -11.02 -0.20 -15.82
C LEU A 43 -11.99 0.84 -15.24
N THR A 44 -13.01 0.35 -14.54
CA THR A 44 -13.94 1.19 -13.77
C THR A 44 -14.07 0.54 -12.42
N TYR A 45 -13.51 1.19 -11.40
CA TYR A 45 -13.45 0.61 -10.07
C TYR A 45 -14.73 0.83 -9.26
N ASP A 46 -15.13 -0.21 -8.54
CA ASP A 46 -16.19 -0.18 -7.54
C ASP A 46 -15.70 0.57 -6.30
N GLN A 47 -16.27 1.75 -6.08
CA GLN A 47 -15.88 2.64 -4.99
C GLN A 47 -16.17 2.01 -3.62
N GLY A 48 -17.29 1.28 -3.47
CA GLY A 48 -17.63 0.60 -2.23
C GLY A 48 -16.65 -0.54 -1.89
N ALA A 49 -16.13 -1.23 -2.90
CA ALA A 49 -15.08 -2.23 -2.71
C ALA A 49 -13.75 -1.61 -2.28
N ILE A 50 -13.38 -0.44 -2.83
CA ILE A 50 -12.20 0.32 -2.40
C ILE A 50 -12.36 0.77 -0.94
N GLU A 51 -13.50 1.38 -0.58
CA GLU A 51 -13.80 1.80 0.79
C GLU A 51 -13.67 0.63 1.76
N LYS A 52 -14.32 -0.50 1.43
CA LYS A 52 -14.26 -1.72 2.23
C LYS A 52 -12.83 -2.25 2.37
N PHE A 53 -12.05 -2.21 1.30
CA PHE A 53 -10.65 -2.64 1.33
C PHE A 53 -9.81 -1.74 2.24
N ILE A 54 -9.96 -0.42 2.16
CA ILE A 54 -9.26 0.53 3.02
C ILE A 54 -9.64 0.30 4.49
N SER A 55 -10.93 0.26 4.81
CA SER A 55 -11.40 0.03 6.19
C SER A 55 -10.90 -1.29 6.80
N ALA A 56 -10.63 -2.30 5.97
CA ALA A 56 -10.11 -3.59 6.42
C ALA A 56 -8.58 -3.66 6.55
N ASN A 57 -7.84 -2.77 5.89
CA ASN A 57 -6.38 -2.88 5.77
C ASN A 57 -5.59 -1.66 6.29
N VAL A 58 -6.25 -0.55 6.57
CA VAL A 58 -5.64 0.69 7.07
C VAL A 58 -6.19 0.99 8.45
N ALA A 59 -5.29 1.30 9.40
CA ALA A 59 -5.71 1.70 10.73
C ALA A 59 -6.48 3.02 10.68
N ALA A 60 -7.56 3.14 11.48
CA ALA A 60 -8.44 4.31 11.44
C ALA A 60 -7.73 5.62 11.86
N ASP A 61 -6.61 5.51 12.57
CA ASP A 61 -5.78 6.60 13.06
C ASP A 61 -4.50 6.82 12.21
N ASP A 62 -4.34 6.11 11.09
CA ASP A 62 -3.23 6.33 10.16
C ASP A 62 -3.46 7.60 9.33
N MET A 63 -3.04 8.73 9.89
CA MET A 63 -3.13 10.04 9.24
C MET A 63 -2.17 10.20 8.05
N SER A 64 -1.20 9.29 7.89
CA SER A 64 -0.15 9.37 6.88
C SER A 64 -0.51 8.64 5.58
N PHE A 65 -1.37 7.63 5.67
CA PHE A 65 -1.76 6.82 4.53
C PHE A 65 -2.39 7.61 3.37
N PRO A 66 -3.32 8.56 3.56
CA PRO A 66 -3.96 9.26 2.45
C PRO A 66 -2.97 10.06 1.59
N SER A 67 -2.03 10.77 2.23
CA SER A 67 -1.01 11.56 1.51
C SER A 67 0.00 10.66 0.80
N MET A 68 0.40 9.55 1.44
CA MET A 68 1.26 8.56 0.77
C MET A 68 0.57 7.93 -0.44
N LEU A 69 -0.70 7.54 -0.32
CA LEU A 69 -1.46 6.94 -1.41
C LEU A 69 -1.60 7.92 -2.58
N ASP A 70 -1.86 9.20 -2.33
CA ASP A 70 -1.94 10.23 -3.37
C ASP A 70 -0.62 10.35 -4.15
N VAL A 71 0.50 10.50 -3.45
CA VAL A 71 1.83 10.60 -4.08
C VAL A 71 2.13 9.35 -4.91
N MET A 72 1.83 8.16 -4.37
CA MET A 72 2.05 6.90 -5.09
C MET A 72 1.15 6.77 -6.32
N THR A 73 -0.12 7.17 -6.22
CA THR A 73 -1.08 7.11 -7.33
C THR A 73 -0.65 8.06 -8.46
N ASN A 74 -0.36 9.31 -8.13
CA ASN A 74 0.07 10.31 -9.11
C ASN A 74 1.40 9.94 -9.77
N GLY A 75 2.37 9.46 -9.00
CA GLY A 75 3.66 9.00 -9.53
C GLY A 75 3.54 7.80 -10.48
N ASN A 76 2.66 6.85 -10.17
CA ASN A 76 2.37 5.73 -11.06
C ASN A 76 1.64 6.17 -12.33
N ARG A 77 0.70 7.13 -12.25
CA ARG A 77 -0.02 7.66 -13.43
C ARG A 77 0.94 8.23 -14.47
N VAL A 78 1.90 9.05 -14.03
CA VAL A 78 2.96 9.60 -14.89
C VAL A 78 3.85 8.50 -15.49
N SER A 79 4.10 7.42 -14.74
CA SER A 79 4.89 6.30 -15.23
C SER A 79 4.15 5.47 -16.29
N LEU A 80 2.83 5.31 -16.15
CA LEU A 80 1.98 4.58 -17.10
C LEU A 80 1.87 5.26 -18.46
N GLU A 81 1.94 6.60 -18.50
CA GLU A 81 1.96 7.38 -19.74
C GLU A 81 3.21 7.08 -20.58
N ARG A 82 4.33 6.73 -19.95
CA ARG A 82 5.62 6.47 -20.60
C ARG A 82 5.86 5.01 -20.98
N MET A 83 4.93 4.10 -20.65
CA MET A 83 5.09 2.69 -20.95
C MET A 83 4.94 2.41 -22.45
N SER A 84 5.81 1.53 -22.98
CA SER A 84 5.60 0.92 -24.28
C SER A 84 4.29 0.09 -24.32
N PRO A 85 3.74 -0.21 -25.50
CA PRO A 85 2.54 -1.03 -25.62
C PRO A 85 2.64 -2.40 -24.91
N SER A 86 3.77 -3.09 -25.01
CA SER A 86 3.98 -4.39 -24.37
C SER A 86 4.02 -4.28 -22.84
N GLN A 87 4.69 -3.26 -22.30
CA GLN A 87 4.71 -3.00 -20.85
C GLN A 87 3.30 -2.68 -20.34
N LYS A 88 2.56 -1.81 -21.03
CA LYS A 88 1.19 -1.47 -20.68
C LYS A 88 0.27 -2.70 -20.72
N THR A 89 0.44 -3.57 -21.72
CA THR A 89 -0.32 -4.84 -21.81
C THR A 89 -0.06 -5.75 -20.61
N ALA A 90 1.20 -5.98 -20.25
CA ALA A 90 1.57 -6.82 -19.11
C ALA A 90 1.05 -6.23 -17.79
N HIS A 91 1.26 -4.92 -17.60
CA HIS A 91 0.79 -4.17 -16.45
C HIS A 91 -0.72 -4.27 -16.28
N CYS A 92 -1.48 -3.88 -17.31
CA CYS A 92 -2.94 -3.88 -17.26
C CYS A 92 -3.53 -5.28 -17.10
N THR A 93 -2.90 -6.31 -17.67
CA THR A 93 -3.30 -7.70 -17.46
C THR A 93 -3.20 -8.08 -15.99
N GLN A 94 -2.07 -7.78 -15.35
CA GLN A 94 -1.89 -8.12 -13.94
C GLN A 94 -2.76 -7.27 -13.01
N VAL A 95 -2.88 -5.96 -13.27
CA VAL A 95 -3.75 -5.08 -12.49
C VAL A 95 -5.19 -5.56 -12.55
N ARG A 96 -5.69 -5.95 -13.73
CA ARG A 96 -7.05 -6.49 -13.85
C ARG A 96 -7.26 -7.74 -12.99
N ARG A 97 -6.26 -8.64 -12.93
CA ARG A 97 -6.32 -9.83 -12.06
C ARG A 97 -6.36 -9.45 -10.58
N VAL A 98 -5.55 -8.47 -10.16
CA VAL A 98 -5.51 -7.96 -8.79
C VAL A 98 -6.83 -7.28 -8.43
N ALA A 99 -7.33 -6.37 -9.28
CA ALA A 99 -8.60 -5.68 -9.09
C ALA A 99 -9.76 -6.66 -8.94
N LYS A 100 -9.79 -7.75 -9.73
CA LYS A 100 -10.77 -8.83 -9.58
C LYS A 100 -10.64 -9.57 -8.25
N SER A 101 -9.41 -9.81 -7.77
CA SER A 101 -9.19 -10.48 -6.48
C SER A 101 -9.71 -9.66 -5.30
N TYR A 102 -9.64 -8.33 -5.39
CA TYR A 102 -10.20 -7.39 -4.39
C TYR A 102 -11.63 -6.94 -4.68
N LYS A 103 -12.27 -7.45 -5.74
CA LYS A 103 -13.63 -7.07 -6.15
C LYS A 103 -13.78 -5.59 -6.53
N PHE A 104 -12.69 -4.94 -6.92
CA PHE A 104 -12.74 -3.58 -7.46
C PHE A 104 -13.33 -3.56 -8.86
N VAL A 105 -13.31 -4.67 -9.59
CA VAL A 105 -13.99 -4.83 -10.88
C VAL A 105 -14.69 -6.17 -10.93
N ASN A 106 -15.79 -6.23 -11.68
CA ASN A 106 -16.56 -7.45 -11.95
C ASN A 106 -15.97 -8.23 -13.14
#